data_AF-A0AA95JZP3-F1
#
_entry.id   AF-A0AA95JZP3-F1
#
_cell.length_a   1.000
_cell.length_b   1.000
_cell.length_c   1.000
_cell.angle_alpha   90.00
_cell.angle_beta   90.00
_cell.angle_gamma   90.00
#
_symmetry.space_group_name_H-M   'P 1'
#
loop_
_entity.id
_entity.type
_entity.pdbx_description
1 polymer ?
#
loop_
_entity_poly.entity_id
_entity_poly.type
_entity_poly.pdbx_seq_one_letter_code
_entity_poly.pdbx_strand_id
1 'polypeptide(L)'
;MKNYQSDILYSVNTQQGQGYVYLLIEHQSTPDKLIAWRLMRYSLAAMQKHLEAGHKQLPLVFPILFYSGEQSPHPYSTNWLDCFEDRKLAESIYTNPFKLADVTTLDDGEIMQHKRMALLTLIQKHIRRRDMTELLDSIVKLLSYNYYTDNQVITLFNYLIQEGNAQKPMEFITEIAKQSEKHEGALMTIAQQIEEMGIQKGIQIGEQNGMQKGKLEGIQEGEKQASMKIARQMLESGMDRQSVMKFTGLTDTEMSNLFKD
;
A
#
# COMPACT_ATOMS: atom_id res chain seq x y z
N MET A 1 -16.98 16.82 -14.37
CA MET A 1 -15.83 16.95 -15.30
C MET A 1 -16.35 17.58 -16.58
N LYS A 2 -16.01 18.85 -16.86
CA LYS A 2 -16.34 19.50 -18.13
C LYS A 2 -15.26 19.13 -19.15
N ASN A 3 -15.68 18.72 -20.35
CA ASN A 3 -14.82 18.40 -21.48
C ASN A 3 -13.85 19.55 -21.74
N TYR A 4 -12.55 19.30 -21.51
CA TYR A 4 -11.49 20.17 -21.96
C TYR A 4 -11.33 19.93 -23.47
N GLN A 5 -11.95 20.80 -24.28
CA GLN A 5 -11.63 20.91 -25.70
C GLN A 5 -10.17 21.34 -25.80
N SER A 6 -9.29 20.37 -26.08
CA SER A 6 -7.99 20.66 -26.67
C SER A 6 -8.20 20.57 -28.17
N ASP A 7 -8.18 21.71 -28.85
CA ASP A 7 -8.30 21.75 -30.29
C ASP A 7 -6.93 21.37 -30.88
N ILE A 8 -6.80 20.05 -31.08
CA ILE A 8 -5.83 19.34 -31.91
C ILE A 8 -4.44 19.18 -31.30
N LEU A 9 -3.99 17.92 -31.25
CA LEU A 9 -2.64 17.49 -30.90
C LEU A 9 -1.99 16.89 -32.16
N TYR A 10 -0.99 17.56 -32.73
CA TYR A 10 -0.23 17.04 -33.87
C TYR A 10 1.07 16.40 -33.42
N SER A 11 1.35 15.17 -33.85
CA SER A 11 2.69 14.56 -33.74
C SER A 11 3.51 14.87 -34.99
N VAL A 12 4.70 15.45 -34.83
CA VAL A 12 5.64 15.62 -35.96
C VAL A 12 6.90 14.79 -35.74
N ASN A 13 7.41 14.19 -36.82
CA ASN A 13 8.68 13.46 -36.83
C ASN A 13 9.84 14.46 -37.04
N THR A 14 10.84 14.43 -36.15
CA THR A 14 12.03 15.29 -36.29
C THR A 14 13.06 14.67 -37.25
N GLN A 15 13.86 15.50 -37.91
CA GLN A 15 14.93 15.05 -38.82
C GLN A 15 16.11 14.36 -38.10
N GLN A 16 16.24 14.54 -36.78
CA GLN A 16 17.39 14.04 -35.99
C GLN A 16 17.03 12.87 -35.05
N GLY A 17 15.85 12.25 -35.19
CA GLY A 17 15.50 11.02 -34.46
C GLY A 17 14.01 10.81 -34.24
N GLN A 18 13.67 9.67 -33.63
CA GLN A 18 12.32 9.37 -33.14
C GLN A 18 12.06 10.21 -31.89
N GLY A 19 11.51 11.40 -32.08
CA GLY A 19 11.03 12.28 -31.01
C GLY A 19 9.62 12.74 -31.33
N TYR A 20 8.75 12.73 -30.33
CA TYR A 20 7.37 13.20 -30.46
C TYR A 20 7.33 14.69 -30.10
N VAL A 21 7.04 15.53 -31.09
CA VAL A 21 6.71 16.93 -30.84
C VAL A 21 5.21 17.10 -31.03
N TYR A 22 4.57 17.63 -30.00
CA TYR A 22 3.13 17.82 -29.86
C TYR A 22 2.79 19.29 -29.92
N LEU A 23 1.99 19.71 -30.90
CA LEU A 23 1.44 21.07 -30.93
C LEU A 23 0.14 21.07 -30.15
N LEU A 24 0.06 21.90 -29.10
CA LEU A 24 -1.17 22.15 -28.35
C LEU A 24 -1.69 23.52 -28.73
N ILE A 25 -2.86 23.59 -29.35
CA ILE A 25 -3.45 24.83 -29.84
C ILE A 25 -4.69 25.16 -29.00
N GLU A 26 -4.75 26.39 -28.50
CA GLU A 26 -5.92 26.93 -27.80
C GLU A 26 -6.35 28.24 -28.47
N HIS A 27 -7.65 28.40 -28.72
CA HIS A 27 -8.22 29.64 -29.21
C HIS A 27 -8.95 30.40 -28.10
N GLN A 28 -8.71 31.72 -27.96
CA GLN A 28 -9.41 32.59 -27.00
C GLN A 28 -9.83 33.93 -27.60
N SER A 29 -11.10 34.30 -27.39
CA SER A 29 -11.61 35.65 -27.67
C SER A 29 -11.69 36.53 -26.41
N THR A 30 -11.86 35.94 -25.22
CA THR A 30 -11.84 36.68 -23.95
C THR A 30 -10.51 36.43 -23.23
N PRO A 31 -9.77 37.48 -22.82
CA PRO A 31 -8.48 37.30 -22.16
C PRO A 31 -8.66 36.68 -20.76
N ASP A 32 -7.85 35.67 -20.45
CA ASP A 32 -7.82 34.98 -19.16
C ASP A 32 -6.46 35.19 -18.47
N LYS A 33 -6.47 35.73 -17.24
CA LYS A 33 -5.25 36.02 -16.47
C LYS A 33 -4.40 34.78 -16.20
N LEU A 34 -5.02 33.59 -16.15
CA LEU A 34 -4.34 32.31 -15.89
C LEU A 34 -4.18 31.44 -17.14
N ILE A 35 -4.26 32.03 -18.34
CA ILE A 35 -4.11 31.28 -19.59
C ILE A 35 -2.78 30.51 -19.68
N ALA A 36 -1.68 31.11 -19.20
CA ALA A 36 -0.38 30.46 -19.21
C ALA A 36 -0.37 29.19 -18.33
N TRP A 37 -0.96 29.25 -17.12
CA TRP A 37 -1.14 28.08 -16.26
C TRP A 37 -2.03 27.02 -16.91
N ARG A 38 -3.11 27.44 -17.58
CA ARG A 38 -4.04 26.54 -18.26
C ARG A 38 -3.35 25.75 -19.38
N LEU A 39 -2.57 26.43 -20.22
CA LEU A 39 -1.80 25.80 -21.30
C LEU A 39 -0.71 24.85 -20.77
N MET A 40 -0.06 25.21 -19.65
CA MET A 40 0.90 24.29 -19.01
C MET A 40 0.24 23.03 -18.48
N ARG A 41 -0.93 23.15 -17.84
CA ARG A 41 -1.70 21.99 -17.37
C ARG A 41 -2.07 21.06 -18.52
N TYR A 42 -2.53 21.61 -19.65
CA TYR A 42 -2.83 20.80 -20.84
C TYR A 42 -1.58 20.16 -21.44
N SER A 43 -0.45 20.87 -21.44
CA SER A 43 0.82 20.33 -21.90
C SER A 43 1.26 19.13 -21.07
N LEU A 44 1.20 19.24 -19.73
CA LEU A 44 1.48 18.13 -18.81
C LEU A 44 0.51 16.96 -18.98
N ALA A 45 -0.78 17.24 -19.20
CA ALA A 45 -1.78 16.20 -19.46
C ALA A 45 -1.50 15.44 -20.78
N ALA A 46 -1.10 16.15 -21.84
CA ALA A 46 -0.71 15.54 -23.11
C ALA A 46 0.54 14.66 -22.95
N MET A 47 1.53 15.12 -22.18
CA MET A 47 2.70 14.35 -21.81
C MET A 47 2.36 13.07 -21.04
N GLN A 48 1.45 13.15 -20.06
CA GLN A 48 0.99 12.00 -19.29
C GLN A 48 0.27 10.97 -20.18
N LYS A 49 -0.65 11.44 -21.05
CA LYS A 49 -1.37 10.58 -22.00
C LYS A 49 -0.41 9.85 -22.95
N HIS A 50 0.71 10.48 -23.31
CA HIS A 50 1.75 9.83 -24.11
C HIS A 50 2.38 8.63 -23.38
N LEU A 51 2.71 8.77 -22.09
CA LEU A 51 3.23 7.65 -21.29
C LEU A 51 2.20 6.53 -21.12
N GLU A 52 0.93 6.88 -20.90
CA GLU A 52 -0.18 5.93 -20.79
C GLU A 52 -0.43 5.13 -22.07
N ALA A 53 -0.05 5.67 -23.23
CA ALA A 53 -0.07 4.96 -24.51
C ALA A 53 1.07 3.93 -24.66
N GLY A 54 1.93 3.75 -23.66
CA GLY A 54 3.01 2.75 -23.63
C GLY A 54 4.38 3.28 -24.05
N HIS A 55 4.50 4.58 -24.31
CA HIS A 55 5.78 5.21 -24.62
C HIS A 55 6.65 5.36 -23.35
N LYS A 56 7.98 5.29 -23.51
CA LYS A 56 8.94 5.29 -22.38
C LYS A 56 9.58 6.64 -22.08
N GLN A 57 9.37 7.63 -22.93
CA GLN A 57 9.97 8.97 -22.82
C GLN A 57 8.88 10.03 -23.01
N LEU A 58 9.08 11.21 -22.42
CA LEU A 58 8.14 12.32 -22.55
C LEU A 58 8.23 12.96 -23.95
N PRO A 59 7.10 13.39 -24.55
CA PRO A 59 7.11 14.20 -25.75
C PRO A 59 7.42 15.67 -25.42
N LEU A 60 7.94 16.42 -26.38
CA LEU A 60 7.98 17.88 -26.27
C LEU A 60 6.62 18.43 -26.68
N VAL A 61 5.93 19.13 -25.77
CA VAL A 61 4.66 19.80 -26.06
C VAL A 61 4.88 21.30 -26.21
N PHE A 62 4.53 21.84 -27.37
CA PHE A 62 4.63 23.26 -27.68
C PHE A 62 3.24 23.91 -27.62
N PRO A 63 2.93 24.69 -26.57
CA PRO A 63 1.65 25.39 -26.45
C PRO A 63 1.61 26.64 -27.33
N ILE A 64 0.52 26.79 -28.09
CA ILE A 64 0.24 27.95 -28.93
C ILE A 64 -1.12 28.52 -28.54
N LEU A 65 -1.13 29.80 -28.17
CA LEU A 65 -2.36 30.56 -27.92
C LEU A 65 -2.71 31.39 -29.16
N PHE A 66 -3.86 31.11 -29.78
CA PHE A 66 -4.48 31.96 -30.78
C PHE A 66 -5.46 32.90 -30.09
N TYR A 67 -5.03 34.14 -29.88
CA TYR A 67 -5.87 35.18 -29.28
C TYR A 67 -6.50 36.06 -30.35
N SER A 68 -7.84 36.19 -30.31
CA SER A 68 -8.65 36.95 -31.27
C SER A 68 -9.66 37.87 -30.56
N GLY A 69 -9.31 38.36 -29.37
CA GLY A 69 -10.18 39.20 -28.56
C GLY A 69 -10.17 40.68 -28.93
N GLU A 70 -11.18 41.40 -28.45
CA GLU A 70 -11.32 42.85 -28.66
C GLU A 70 -10.22 43.65 -27.95
N GLN A 71 -9.75 43.18 -26.79
CA GLN A 71 -8.67 43.83 -26.03
C GLN A 71 -7.32 43.51 -26.66
N SER A 72 -6.73 44.45 -27.40
CA SER A 72 -5.45 44.26 -28.08
C SER A 72 -4.40 45.29 -27.64
N PRO A 73 -3.14 44.88 -27.38
CA PRO A 73 -2.61 43.50 -27.44
C PRO A 73 -3.13 42.63 -26.27
N HIS A 74 -2.92 41.31 -26.37
CA HIS A 74 -3.28 40.38 -25.28
C HIS A 74 -2.69 40.85 -23.93
N PRO A 75 -3.50 41.02 -22.88
CA PRO A 75 -3.09 41.79 -21.69
C PRO A 75 -2.34 40.99 -20.64
N TYR A 76 -2.27 39.65 -20.73
CA TYR A 76 -1.69 38.79 -19.69
C TYR A 76 -0.43 38.07 -20.14
N SER A 77 0.41 37.69 -19.18
CA SER A 77 1.65 36.95 -19.46
C SER A 77 1.36 35.58 -20.06
N THR A 78 2.25 35.16 -20.97
CA THR A 78 2.31 33.81 -21.54
C THR A 78 3.30 32.90 -20.80
N ASN A 79 4.03 33.42 -19.81
CA ASN A 79 4.89 32.61 -18.95
C ASN A 79 4.14 32.22 -17.68
N TRP A 80 3.94 30.92 -17.48
CA TRP A 80 3.18 30.38 -16.35
C TRP A 80 3.78 30.72 -14.98
N LEU A 81 5.08 31.03 -14.92
CA LEU A 81 5.75 31.46 -13.69
C LEU A 81 5.27 32.85 -13.21
N ASP A 82 4.68 33.66 -14.09
CA ASP A 82 4.02 34.92 -13.70
C ASP A 82 2.67 34.71 -13.01
N CYS A 83 2.18 33.47 -12.93
CA CYS A 83 0.98 33.16 -12.16
C CYS A 83 1.25 33.05 -10.65
N PHE A 84 2.51 33.03 -10.20
CA PHE A 84 2.88 33.00 -8.79
C PHE A 84 3.06 34.41 -8.22
N GLU A 85 2.76 34.57 -6.93
CA GLU A 85 3.00 35.82 -6.21
C GLU A 85 4.49 36.15 -6.12
N ASP A 86 5.33 35.15 -5.82
CA ASP A 86 6.79 35.25 -5.88
C ASP A 86 7.34 34.46 -7.07
N ARG A 87 7.51 35.15 -8.20
CA ARG A 87 8.05 34.57 -9.44
C ARG A 87 9.46 34.01 -9.24
N LYS A 88 10.34 34.69 -8.49
CA LYS A 88 11.75 34.27 -8.35
C LYS A 88 11.84 32.99 -7.54
N LEU A 89 11.01 32.88 -6.49
CA LEU A 89 10.90 31.63 -5.74
C LEU A 89 10.35 30.51 -6.63
N ALA A 90 9.31 30.75 -7.41
CA ALA A 90 8.76 29.77 -8.34
C ALA A 90 9.80 29.28 -9.38
N GLU A 91 10.56 30.20 -9.98
CA GLU A 91 11.70 29.87 -10.86
C GLU A 91 12.69 28.94 -10.14
N SER A 92 13.10 29.31 -8.91
CA SER A 92 14.07 28.51 -8.14
C SER A 92 13.61 27.08 -7.87
N ILE A 93 12.30 26.84 -7.76
CA ILE A 93 11.69 25.54 -7.46
C ILE A 93 11.44 24.73 -8.74
N TYR A 94 10.85 25.34 -9.77
CA TYR A 94 10.30 24.62 -10.91
C TYR A 94 11.23 24.51 -12.11
N THR A 95 12.35 25.26 -12.15
CA THR A 95 13.34 25.16 -13.23
C THR A 95 14.64 24.51 -12.80
N ASN A 96 14.73 24.02 -11.56
CA ASN A 96 15.88 23.30 -11.03
C ASN A 96 15.48 21.86 -10.67
N PRO A 97 16.45 20.92 -10.56
CA PRO A 97 16.18 19.63 -9.95
C PRO A 97 15.50 19.80 -8.59
N PHE A 98 14.49 18.96 -8.32
CA PHE A 98 13.85 18.95 -7.02
C PHE A 98 14.88 18.64 -5.91
N LYS A 99 14.66 19.19 -4.72
CA LYS A 99 15.51 18.88 -3.56
C LYS A 99 15.13 17.48 -3.03
N LEU A 100 16.08 16.55 -3.09
CA LEU A 100 15.95 15.23 -2.49
C LEU A 100 16.45 15.27 -1.04
N ALA A 101 15.58 14.95 -0.09
CA ALA A 101 15.98 14.63 1.28
C ALA A 101 16.20 13.11 1.38
N ASP A 102 17.41 12.65 1.09
CA ASP A 102 17.76 11.24 1.24
C ASP A 102 17.99 10.91 2.72
N VAL A 103 16.93 10.47 3.38
CA VAL A 103 16.95 10.07 4.79
C VAL A 103 17.96 8.96 5.06
N THR A 104 18.32 8.16 4.05
CA THR A 104 19.20 7.01 4.23
C THR A 104 20.66 7.38 4.45
N THR A 105 21.06 8.60 4.06
CA THR A 105 22.42 9.12 4.21
C THR A 105 22.61 9.97 5.45
N LEU A 106 21.52 10.38 6.12
CA LEU A 106 21.59 11.21 7.33
C LEU A 106 22.10 10.40 8.51
N ASP A 107 22.90 11.00 9.39
CA ASP A 107 23.30 10.34 10.63
C ASP A 107 22.14 10.31 11.65
N ASP A 108 22.04 9.25 12.46
CA ASP A 108 20.98 9.16 13.47
C ASP A 108 21.06 10.34 14.45
N GLY A 109 22.27 10.77 14.82
CA GLY A 109 22.48 11.94 15.69
C GLY A 109 21.98 13.26 15.09
N GLU A 110 22.04 13.42 13.76
CA GLU A 110 21.47 14.57 13.05
C GLU A 110 19.93 14.49 13.05
N ILE A 111 19.39 13.32 12.74
CA ILE A 111 17.94 13.06 12.75
C ILE A 111 17.34 13.40 14.11
N MET A 112 18.03 13.06 15.21
CA MET A 112 17.57 13.37 16.57
C MET A 112 17.37 14.87 16.83
N GLN A 113 17.94 15.76 16.01
CA GLN A 113 17.79 17.22 16.12
C GLN A 113 16.61 17.77 15.30
N HIS A 114 15.95 16.96 14.47
CA HIS A 114 14.88 17.38 13.57
C HIS A 114 13.53 17.66 14.26
N LYS A 115 13.52 17.82 15.59
CA LYS A 115 12.34 18.13 16.42
C LYS A 115 11.17 17.20 16.07
N ARG A 116 10.07 17.74 15.53
CA ARG A 116 8.85 17.00 15.15
C ARG A 116 9.06 15.97 14.04
N MET A 117 10.07 16.14 13.19
CA MET A 117 10.33 15.20 12.09
C MET A 117 11.23 14.04 12.52
N ALA A 118 11.93 14.17 13.66
CA ALA A 118 12.93 13.19 14.09
C ALA A 118 12.36 11.77 14.19
N LEU A 119 11.19 11.60 14.81
CA LEU A 119 10.63 10.26 15.02
C LEU A 119 10.23 9.58 13.71
N LEU A 120 9.52 10.29 12.83
CA LEU A 120 9.13 9.75 11.52
C LEU A 120 10.36 9.42 10.68
N THR A 121 11.33 10.34 10.61
CA THR A 121 12.56 10.17 9.83
C THR A 121 13.39 8.99 10.35
N LEU A 122 13.53 8.86 11.66
CA LEU A 122 14.27 7.76 12.28
C LEU A 122 13.60 6.41 11.99
N ILE A 123 12.27 6.33 12.17
CA ILE A 123 11.49 5.14 11.84
C ILE A 123 11.67 4.80 10.35
N GLN A 124 11.41 5.73 9.44
CA GLN A 124 11.49 5.51 7.99
C GLN A 124 12.88 5.05 7.53
N LYS A 125 13.95 5.61 8.10
CA LYS A 125 15.33 5.21 7.77
C LYS A 125 15.57 3.72 8.01
N HIS A 126 14.98 3.19 9.08
CA HIS A 126 15.36 1.91 9.67
C HIS A 126 14.31 0.81 9.51
N ILE A 127 13.07 1.16 9.18
CA ILE A 127 11.91 0.27 9.14
C ILE A 127 12.11 -0.99 8.28
N ARG A 128 12.96 -0.91 7.25
CA ARG A 128 13.30 -2.04 6.36
C ARG A 128 14.72 -2.59 6.53
N ARG A 129 15.53 -2.01 7.41
CA ARG A 129 16.98 -2.29 7.49
C ARG A 129 17.39 -3.05 8.74
N ARG A 130 16.64 -2.92 9.84
CA ARG A 130 16.97 -3.53 11.13
C ARG A 130 15.73 -3.85 11.95
N ASP A 131 15.94 -4.54 13.07
CA ASP A 131 14.92 -4.72 14.09
C ASP A 131 14.61 -3.39 14.76
N MET A 132 13.33 -3.00 14.78
CA MET A 132 12.91 -1.72 15.36
C MET A 132 13.10 -1.66 16.87
N THR A 133 13.26 -2.80 17.54
CA THR A 133 13.56 -2.84 18.98
C THR A 133 14.89 -2.19 19.33
N GLU A 134 15.85 -2.15 18.40
CA GLU A 134 17.13 -1.43 18.58
C GLU A 134 16.96 0.09 18.72
N LEU A 135 15.81 0.64 18.31
CA LEU A 135 15.52 2.07 18.36
C LEU A 135 14.86 2.53 19.66
N LEU A 136 14.62 1.61 20.61
CA LEU A 136 13.86 1.88 21.83
C LEU A 136 14.30 3.17 22.54
N ASP A 137 15.57 3.27 22.91
CA ASP A 137 16.11 4.41 23.64
C ASP A 137 15.96 5.72 22.85
N SER A 138 16.16 5.66 21.53
CA SER A 138 16.03 6.83 20.66
C SER A 138 14.58 7.29 20.57
N ILE A 139 13.64 6.36 20.44
CA ILE A 139 12.20 6.65 20.38
C ILE A 139 11.71 7.22 21.70
N VAL A 140 12.03 6.60 22.83
CA VAL A 140 11.68 7.09 24.18
C VAL A 140 12.22 8.50 24.38
N LYS A 141 13.50 8.73 24.04
CA LYS A 141 14.11 10.05 24.11
C LYS A 141 13.36 11.08 23.26
N LEU A 142 13.00 10.76 22.03
CA LEU A 142 12.25 11.66 21.16
C LEU A 142 10.86 11.99 21.71
N LEU A 143 10.14 11.00 22.23
CA LEU A 143 8.81 11.19 22.82
C LEU A 143 8.85 12.11 24.05
N SER A 144 9.94 12.08 24.83
CA SER A 144 10.11 12.94 26.00
C SER A 144 10.22 14.44 25.67
N TYR A 145 10.59 14.81 24.44
CA TYR A 145 10.72 16.23 24.03
C TYR A 145 9.39 16.96 23.82
N ASN A 146 8.25 16.30 24.08
CA ASN A 146 6.92 16.91 24.03
C ASN A 146 6.52 17.53 22.68
N TYR A 147 7.18 17.12 21.59
CA TYR A 147 6.88 17.62 20.25
C TYR A 147 5.64 17.00 19.60
N TYR A 148 5.20 15.85 20.10
CA TYR A 148 4.19 15.00 19.49
C TYR A 148 2.85 15.09 20.22
N THR A 149 1.77 14.93 19.46
CA THR A 149 0.42 14.66 19.99
C THR A 149 0.15 13.16 19.99
N ASP A 150 -0.83 12.73 20.78
CA ASP A 150 -1.23 11.31 20.84
C ASP A 150 -1.62 10.76 19.47
N ASN A 151 -2.37 11.51 18.66
CA ASN A 151 -2.71 11.09 17.30
C ASN A 151 -1.49 10.90 16.40
N GLN A 152 -0.46 11.73 16.56
CA GLN A 152 0.78 11.56 15.80
C GLN A 152 1.53 10.30 16.24
N VAL A 153 1.60 10.06 17.55
CA VAL A 153 2.20 8.84 18.10
C VAL A 153 1.44 7.61 17.61
N ILE A 154 0.11 7.59 17.73
CA ILE A 154 -0.74 6.50 17.23
C ILE A 154 -0.50 6.23 15.75
N THR A 155 -0.48 7.27 14.93
CA THR A 155 -0.26 7.13 13.48
C THR A 155 1.11 6.54 13.17
N LEU A 156 2.17 7.01 13.84
CA LEU A 156 3.54 6.55 13.61
C LEU A 156 3.76 5.12 14.07
N PHE A 157 3.19 4.74 15.21
CA PHE A 157 3.31 3.38 15.73
C PHE A 157 2.45 2.38 14.94
N ASN A 158 1.27 2.77 14.47
CA ASN A 158 0.50 1.95 13.52
C ASN A 158 1.31 1.67 12.25
N TYR A 159 1.97 2.70 11.70
CA TYR A 159 2.89 2.53 10.58
C TYR A 159 4.05 1.58 10.92
N LEU A 160 4.68 1.74 12.08
CA LEU A 160 5.76 0.87 12.54
C LEU A 160 5.32 -0.60 12.66
N ILE A 161 4.12 -0.88 13.17
CA ILE A 161 3.61 -2.25 13.31
C ILE A 161 3.30 -2.88 11.95
N GLN A 162 2.77 -2.09 11.02
CA GLN A 162 2.37 -2.58 9.71
C GLN A 162 3.57 -2.87 8.81
N GLU A 163 4.57 -1.99 8.82
CA GLU A 163 5.67 -2.01 7.85
C GLU A 163 7.02 -2.39 8.47
N GLY A 164 7.14 -2.29 9.80
CA GLY A 164 8.39 -2.52 10.51
C GLY A 164 8.56 -3.95 10.97
N ASN A 165 9.83 -4.36 11.03
CA ASN A 165 10.20 -5.62 11.66
C ASN A 165 10.47 -5.39 13.16
N ALA A 166 9.58 -5.89 14.00
CA ALA A 166 9.82 -6.01 15.44
C ALA A 166 9.53 -7.46 15.83
N GLN A 167 10.52 -8.17 16.39
CA GLN A 167 10.34 -9.58 16.78
C GLN A 167 9.18 -9.75 17.77
N LYS A 168 9.01 -8.77 18.66
CA LYS A 168 8.00 -8.78 19.71
C LYS A 168 7.32 -7.42 19.81
N PRO A 169 6.42 -7.08 18.87
CA PRO A 169 5.86 -5.73 18.76
C PRO A 169 5.08 -5.32 20.02
N MET A 170 4.40 -6.26 20.67
CA MET A 170 3.69 -6.02 21.93
C MET A 170 4.63 -5.63 23.08
N GLU A 171 5.68 -6.41 23.31
CA GLU A 171 6.66 -6.12 24.37
C GLU A 171 7.34 -4.77 24.09
N PHE A 172 7.70 -4.51 22.83
CA PHE A 172 8.32 -3.26 22.40
C PHE A 172 7.46 -2.03 22.66
N ILE A 173 6.17 -2.06 22.26
CA ILE A 173 5.25 -0.92 22.45
C ILE A 173 4.96 -0.71 23.92
N THR A 174 4.75 -1.80 24.66
CA THR A 174 4.51 -1.75 26.11
C THR A 174 5.70 -1.13 26.84
N GLU A 175 6.93 -1.47 26.42
CA GLU A 175 8.13 -0.92 27.02
C GLU A 175 8.29 0.58 26.74
N ILE A 176 7.99 1.02 25.51
CA ILE A 176 7.96 2.46 25.18
C ILE A 176 6.86 3.17 25.99
N ALA A 177 5.68 2.55 26.14
CA ALA A 177 4.56 3.13 26.89
C ALA A 177 4.95 3.42 28.35
N LYS A 178 5.58 2.45 29.03
CA LYS A 178 6.06 2.59 30.41
C LYS A 178 7.04 3.74 30.60
N GLN A 179 7.86 4.02 29.58
CA GLN A 179 8.89 5.06 29.64
C GLN A 179 8.41 6.40 29.06
N SER A 180 7.17 6.47 28.56
CA SER A 180 6.61 7.64 27.90
C SER A 180 5.32 8.08 28.59
N GLU A 181 5.42 8.58 29.83
CA GLU A 181 4.30 9.00 30.69
C GLU A 181 3.20 9.78 29.94
N LYS A 182 3.58 10.72 29.07
CA LYS A 182 2.62 11.54 28.33
C LYS A 182 1.79 10.75 27.30
N HIS A 183 2.41 9.77 26.65
CA HIS A 183 1.82 9.04 25.53
C HIS A 183 1.45 7.60 25.90
N GLU A 184 1.51 7.26 27.20
CA GLU A 184 1.21 5.92 27.72
C GLU A 184 -0.17 5.45 27.25
N GLY A 185 -1.22 6.26 27.46
CA GLY A 185 -2.58 5.91 27.06
C GLY A 185 -2.71 5.61 25.57
N ALA A 186 -2.12 6.47 24.73
CA ALA A 186 -2.09 6.28 23.28
C ALA A 186 -1.37 4.99 22.86
N LEU A 187 -0.21 4.72 23.43
CA LEU A 187 0.58 3.51 23.15
C LEU A 187 -0.12 2.25 23.68
N MET A 188 -0.82 2.35 24.81
CA MET A 188 -1.58 1.23 25.36
C MET A 188 -2.80 0.88 24.53
N THR A 189 -3.49 1.86 23.92
CA THR A 189 -4.55 1.58 22.95
C THR A 189 -4.01 0.77 21.76
N ILE A 190 -2.79 1.08 21.30
CA ILE A 190 -2.16 0.35 20.20
C ILE A 190 -1.80 -1.08 20.62
N ALA A 191 -1.26 -1.25 21.83
CA ALA A 191 -0.96 -2.58 22.38
C ALA A 191 -2.24 -3.43 22.48
N GLN A 192 -3.33 -2.87 23.02
CA GLN A 192 -4.64 -3.55 23.06
C GLN A 192 -5.13 -3.95 21.66
N GLN A 193 -4.99 -3.06 20.68
CA GLN A 193 -5.38 -3.35 19.30
C GLN A 193 -4.58 -4.51 18.70
N ILE A 194 -3.27 -4.60 18.95
CA ILE A 194 -2.45 -5.72 18.50
C ILE A 194 -2.89 -7.02 19.17
N GLU A 195 -3.16 -6.99 20.47
CA GLU A 195 -3.64 -8.15 21.22
C GLU A 195 -4.97 -8.66 20.66
N GLU A 196 -5.95 -7.76 20.45
CA GLU A 196 -7.24 -8.10 19.84
C GLU A 196 -7.08 -8.69 18.43
N MET A 197 -6.24 -8.09 17.58
CA MET A 197 -5.94 -8.64 16.26
C MET A 197 -5.30 -10.03 16.34
N GLY A 198 -4.43 -10.26 17.31
CA GLY A 198 -3.81 -11.55 17.58
C GLY A 198 -4.84 -12.61 17.97
N ILE A 199 -5.77 -12.27 18.89
CA ILE A 199 -6.86 -13.14 19.32
C ILE A 199 -7.77 -13.50 18.14
N GLN A 200 -8.20 -12.50 17.36
CA GLN A 200 -9.07 -12.71 16.21
C GLN A 200 -8.44 -13.62 15.15
N LYS A 201 -7.16 -13.39 14.83
CA LYS A 201 -6.40 -14.29 13.94
C LYS A 201 -6.29 -15.70 14.51
N GLY A 202 -6.05 -15.82 15.82
CA GLY A 202 -5.98 -17.11 16.51
C GLY A 202 -7.28 -17.89 16.42
N ILE A 203 -8.43 -17.24 16.65
CA ILE A 203 -9.76 -17.84 16.50
C ILE A 203 -9.97 -18.29 15.06
N GLN A 204 -9.70 -17.42 14.09
CA GLN A 204 -9.89 -17.74 12.67
C GLN A 204 -9.06 -18.94 12.22
N ILE A 205 -7.78 -19.01 12.62
CA ILE A 205 -6.91 -20.15 12.36
C ILE A 205 -7.45 -21.41 13.05
N GLY A 206 -7.91 -21.29 14.30
CA GLY A 206 -8.51 -22.38 15.06
C GLY A 206 -9.76 -22.95 14.39
N GLU A 207 -10.68 -22.09 13.95
CA GLU A 207 -11.89 -22.48 13.23
C GLU A 207 -11.57 -23.14 11.89
N GLN A 208 -10.63 -22.57 11.12
CA GLN A 208 -10.23 -23.14 9.84
C GLN A 208 -9.59 -24.53 10.01
N ASN A 209 -8.68 -24.68 10.97
CA ASN A 209 -8.04 -25.95 11.27
C ASN A 209 -9.05 -26.97 11.82
N GLY A 210 -9.97 -26.53 12.68
CA GLY A 210 -11.03 -27.36 13.24
C GLY A 210 -11.99 -27.87 12.16
N MET A 211 -12.41 -27.00 11.25
CA MET A 211 -13.26 -27.36 10.12
C MET A 211 -12.56 -28.34 9.17
N GLN A 212 -11.29 -28.11 8.86
CA GLN A 212 -10.51 -28.99 8.00
C GLN A 212 -10.32 -30.38 8.63
N LYS A 213 -9.96 -30.42 9.92
CA LYS A 213 -9.80 -31.67 10.68
C LYS A 213 -11.12 -32.42 10.79
N GLY A 214 -12.20 -31.75 11.19
CA GLY A 214 -13.53 -32.36 11.30
C GLY A 214 -14.06 -32.87 9.96
N LYS A 215 -13.78 -32.18 8.84
CA LYS A 215 -14.11 -32.67 7.50
C LYS A 215 -13.33 -33.94 7.15
N LEU A 216 -12.03 -34.00 7.44
CA LEU A 216 -11.21 -35.18 7.18
C LEU A 216 -11.66 -36.38 8.03
N GLU A 217 -11.87 -36.17 9.33
CA GLU A 217 -12.35 -37.21 10.24
C GLU A 217 -13.76 -37.68 9.84
N GLY A 218 -14.65 -36.77 9.45
CA GLY A 218 -15.99 -37.11 8.98
C GLY A 218 -16.01 -37.89 7.67
N ILE A 219 -15.10 -37.58 6.73
CA ILE A 219 -14.93 -38.37 5.50
C ILE A 219 -14.42 -39.77 5.83
N GLN A 220 -13.38 -39.88 6.66
CA GLN A 220 -12.82 -41.18 7.04
C GLN A 220 -13.83 -42.07 7.78
N GLU A 221 -14.57 -41.49 8.73
CA GLU A 221 -15.60 -42.21 9.47
C GLU A 221 -16.77 -42.59 8.54
N GLY A 222 -17.18 -41.69 7.64
CA GLY A 222 -18.23 -41.97 6.65
C GLY A 222 -17.85 -43.09 5.67
N GLU A 223 -16.61 -43.07 5.16
CA GLU A 223 -16.06 -44.15 4.31
C GLU A 223 -16.03 -45.48 5.08
N LYS A 224 -15.56 -45.46 6.33
CA LYS A 224 -15.52 -46.65 7.18
C LYS A 224 -16.91 -47.23 7.44
N GLN A 225 -17.88 -46.38 7.80
CA GLN A 225 -19.27 -46.80 8.02
C GLN A 225 -19.91 -47.34 6.73
N ALA A 226 -19.65 -46.72 5.58
CA ALA A 226 -20.12 -47.20 4.29
C ALA A 226 -19.52 -48.58 3.95
N SER A 227 -18.21 -48.76 4.13
CA SER A 227 -17.54 -50.05 3.95
C SER A 227 -18.10 -51.13 4.88
N MET A 228 -18.36 -50.81 6.15
CA MET A 228 -19.00 -51.75 7.09
C MET A 228 -20.43 -52.12 6.67
N LYS A 229 -21.23 -51.17 6.21
CA LYS A 229 -22.60 -51.42 5.73
C LYS A 229 -22.60 -52.32 4.49
N ILE A 230 -21.72 -52.05 3.52
CA ILE A 230 -21.55 -52.87 2.32
C ILE A 230 -21.11 -54.29 2.70
N ALA A 231 -20.16 -54.42 3.63
CA ALA A 231 -19.68 -55.72 4.11
C ALA A 231 -20.82 -56.56 4.71
N ARG A 232 -21.70 -55.97 5.53
CA ARG A 232 -22.89 -56.66 6.08
C ARG A 232 -23.80 -57.18 4.98
N GLN A 233 -24.14 -56.34 4.00
CA GLN A 233 -25.01 -56.73 2.87
C GLN A 233 -24.41 -57.84 2.00
N MET A 234 -23.10 -57.81 1.76
CA MET A 234 -22.41 -58.85 1.01
C MET A 234 -22.42 -60.19 1.75
N LEU A 235 -22.19 -60.18 3.07
CA LEU A 235 -22.27 -61.38 3.90
C LEU A 235 -23.70 -61.95 3.96
N GLU A 236 -24.71 -61.10 4.11
CA GLU A 236 -26.14 -61.49 4.06
C GLU A 236 -26.52 -62.12 2.71
N SER A 237 -25.86 -61.69 1.63
CA SER A 237 -26.04 -62.24 0.28
C SER A 237 -25.26 -63.55 0.03
N GLY A 238 -24.55 -64.07 1.04
CA GLY A 238 -23.83 -65.34 0.98
C GLY A 238 -22.40 -65.27 0.42
N MET A 239 -21.81 -64.08 0.32
CA MET A 239 -20.40 -63.93 -0.10
C MET A 239 -19.44 -64.34 1.04
N ASP A 240 -18.32 -64.99 0.70
CA ASP A 240 -17.35 -65.45 1.70
C ASP A 240 -16.55 -64.29 2.33
N ARG A 241 -16.13 -64.47 3.58
CA ARG A 241 -15.44 -63.46 4.39
C ARG A 241 -14.17 -62.93 3.72
N GLN A 242 -13.42 -63.77 3.02
CA GLN A 242 -12.16 -63.38 2.39
C GLN A 242 -12.41 -62.45 1.19
N SER A 243 -13.42 -62.77 0.38
CA SER A 243 -13.86 -61.91 -0.72
C SER A 243 -14.40 -60.56 -0.21
N VAL A 244 -15.21 -60.56 0.85
CA VAL A 244 -15.76 -59.32 1.44
C VAL A 244 -14.65 -58.38 1.95
N MET A 245 -13.65 -58.92 2.65
CA MET A 245 -12.49 -58.13 3.09
C MET A 245 -11.71 -57.52 1.92
N LYS A 246 -11.53 -58.29 0.84
CA LYS A 246 -10.82 -57.82 -0.36
C LYS A 246 -11.54 -56.66 -1.05
N PHE A 247 -12.88 -56.66 -1.10
CA PHE A 247 -13.64 -55.63 -1.80
C PHE A 247 -13.94 -54.39 -0.94
N THR A 248 -14.05 -54.54 0.38
CA THR A 248 -14.39 -53.42 1.29
C THR A 248 -13.18 -52.79 1.96
N GLY A 249 -12.00 -53.43 1.88
CA GLY A 249 -10.76 -52.95 2.48
C GLY A 249 -10.73 -53.04 4.01
N LEU A 250 -11.72 -53.68 4.63
CA LEU A 250 -11.81 -53.83 6.09
C LEU A 250 -10.76 -54.82 6.62
N THR A 251 -10.19 -54.49 7.78
CA THR A 251 -9.28 -55.38 8.51
C THR A 251 -10.02 -56.53 9.17
N ASP A 252 -9.32 -57.62 9.52
CA ASP A 252 -9.95 -58.77 10.20
C ASP A 252 -10.53 -58.40 11.57
N THR A 253 -9.90 -57.43 12.25
CA THR A 253 -10.40 -56.83 13.49
C THR A 253 -11.70 -56.05 13.29
N GLU A 254 -11.81 -55.29 12.19
CA GLU A 254 -13.04 -54.56 11.87
C GLU A 254 -14.16 -55.50 11.43
N MET A 255 -13.84 -56.54 10.65
CA MET A 255 -14.79 -57.59 10.28
C MET A 255 -15.37 -58.33 11.49
N SER A 256 -14.53 -58.59 12.50
CA SER A 256 -14.94 -59.26 13.74
C SER A 256 -15.85 -58.41 14.64
N ASN A 257 -15.88 -57.09 14.41
CA ASN A 257 -16.73 -56.14 15.12
C ASN A 257 -18.01 -55.79 14.34
N LEU A 258 -18.23 -56.33 13.12
CA LEU A 258 -19.41 -56.02 12.30
C LEU A 258 -20.75 -56.41 12.95
N PHE A 259 -20.75 -57.42 13.84
CA PHE A 259 -21.94 -57.97 14.49
C PHE A 259 -21.87 -57.95 16.02
N LYS A 260 -20.92 -57.19 16.58
CA LYS A 260 -20.93 -56.87 18.01
C LYS A 260 -21.75 -55.60 18.19
N ASP A 261 -22.84 -55.71 18.93
CA ASP A 261 -23.62 -54.56 19.39
C ASP A 261 -22.77 -53.64 20.29
#